data_AF-A0A1V6HCB8-F1
#
_entry.id   AF-A0A1V6HCB8-F1
#
_cell.length_a   1.000
_cell.length_b   1.000
_cell.length_c   1.000
_cell.angle_alpha   90.00
_cell.angle_beta   90.00
_cell.angle_gamma   90.00
#
_symmetry.space_group_name_H-M   'P 1'
#
loop_
_entity.id
_entity.type
_entity.pdbx_description
1 polymer ?
#
loop_
_entity_poly.entity_id
_entity_poly.type
_entity_poly.pdbx_seq_one_letter_code
_entity_poly.pdbx_strand_id
1 'polypeptide(L)'
;MLLSTTLILGFLIVRHIISSIKHKKEHTCSNNKAAHLAALAVTIAAVIAPVTIRNVAVGNDKALITTNAGIVFAQANHQFADGIATVLPGFTTKIEDQQEQELALASKALGHPAKPSESSKYWMKQGWSWILSNPLDYLNLLGRKILWSLHPREARDVHTLDFEAQAIPLLYALPIPFPLLFGFGLFGLIAIKRKTITWISAIYVFSIMAGLVIFAVSFRYRAPAAPVLAIFAAAGIIETFKRILALDFKGLILPLACVLPVSMVSFVKYPIEAITAEAPANWGAGYLTAGQVDKSMAYSLRALELNPNLATAHYNLGLAFYRKNDLEQAIFAFSNVTRIHPHNAQARHNLATMLDEAGQTELAIQEYRQALALKPDMPKTNYNLALALYTIGKYDESYEALKRASEQGVDIDPRFEQALIKKLPSDKE
;
A
#
# COMPACT_ATOMS: atom_id res chain seq x y z
N MET A 1 -0.14 -13.47 -34.59
CA MET A 1 -1.50 -13.29 -35.17
C MET A 1 -2.39 -12.31 -34.40
N LEU A 2 -2.27 -12.16 -33.07
CA LEU A 2 -3.10 -11.20 -32.28
C LEU A 2 -2.63 -9.73 -32.31
N LEU A 3 -1.33 -9.46 -32.52
CA LEU A 3 -0.82 -8.08 -32.68
C LEU A 3 -1.15 -7.47 -34.05
N SER A 4 -1.25 -8.29 -35.10
CA SER A 4 -1.58 -7.83 -36.45
C SER A 4 -3.04 -7.42 -36.56
N THR A 5 -3.96 -8.10 -35.89
CA THR A 5 -5.40 -7.78 -35.92
C THR A 5 -5.74 -6.51 -35.16
N THR A 6 -5.06 -6.21 -34.06
CA THR A 6 -5.26 -4.97 -33.28
C THR A 6 -4.71 -3.74 -34.01
N LEU A 7 -3.57 -3.84 -34.69
CA LEU A 7 -3.02 -2.77 -35.53
C LEU A 7 -3.88 -2.50 -36.77
N ILE A 8 -4.41 -3.55 -37.40
CA ILE A 8 -5.32 -3.41 -38.55
C ILE A 8 -6.65 -2.76 -38.12
N LEU A 9 -7.21 -3.17 -36.97
CA LEU A 9 -8.44 -2.56 -36.43
C LEU A 9 -8.22 -1.09 -36.05
N GLY A 10 -7.07 -0.76 -35.44
CA GLY A 10 -6.67 0.61 -35.14
C GLY A 10 -6.52 1.47 -36.41
N PHE A 11 -5.91 0.93 -37.46
CA PHE A 11 -5.75 1.62 -38.74
C PHE A 11 -7.09 1.85 -39.46
N LEU A 12 -8.01 0.88 -39.40
CA LEU A 12 -9.35 1.01 -39.96
C LEU A 12 -10.20 2.04 -39.21
N ILE A 13 -10.10 2.10 -37.88
CA ILE A 13 -10.79 3.11 -37.06
C ILE A 13 -10.24 4.51 -37.38
N VAL A 14 -8.92 4.69 -37.47
CA VAL A 14 -8.29 5.97 -37.81
C VAL A 14 -8.67 6.41 -39.23
N ARG A 15 -8.66 5.49 -40.20
CA ARG A 15 -9.09 5.75 -41.58
C ARG A 15 -10.57 6.13 -41.65
N HIS A 16 -11.44 5.49 -40.86
CA HIS A 16 -12.85 5.83 -40.78
C HIS A 16 -13.09 7.21 -40.16
N ILE A 17 -12.34 7.57 -39.12
CA ILE A 17 -12.36 8.92 -38.52
C ILE A 17 -11.89 9.97 -39.52
N ILE A 18 -10.80 9.73 -40.25
CA ILE A 18 -10.27 10.65 -41.28
C ILE A 18 -11.26 10.80 -42.46
N SER A 19 -11.90 9.71 -42.87
CA SER A 19 -12.96 9.71 -43.90
C SER A 19 -14.18 10.54 -43.45
N SER A 20 -14.60 10.37 -42.19
CA SER A 20 -15.72 11.11 -41.59
C SER A 20 -15.43 12.62 -41.46
N ILE A 21 -14.16 12.99 -41.25
CA ILE A 21 -13.71 14.39 -41.22
C ILE A 21 -13.70 15.01 -42.63
N LYS A 22 -13.38 14.25 -43.68
CA LYS A 22 -13.35 14.74 -45.07
C LYS A 22 -14.75 14.95 -45.69
N HIS A 23 -15.77 14.25 -45.21
CA HIS A 23 -17.13 14.32 -45.79
C HIS A 23 -18.06 15.37 -45.16
N LYS A 24 -17.60 16.19 -44.21
CA LYS A 24 -18.45 17.20 -43.56
C LYS A 24 -18.37 18.57 -44.26
N LYS A 25 -18.80 18.61 -45.53
CA LYS A 25 -19.44 19.81 -46.08
C LYS A 25 -20.93 19.69 -45.78
N GLU A 26 -21.45 20.67 -45.05
CA GLU A 26 -22.89 20.99 -44.95
C GLU A 26 -23.82 19.84 -44.55
N HIS A 27 -23.67 19.35 -43.32
CA HIS A 27 -24.85 18.93 -42.56
C HIS A 27 -24.80 19.58 -41.20
N THR A 28 -25.82 20.41 -40.95
CA THR A 28 -26.23 20.94 -39.66
C THR A 28 -26.01 19.88 -38.59
N CYS A 29 -24.95 20.05 -37.80
CA CYS A 29 -24.72 19.24 -36.61
C CYS A 29 -25.79 19.67 -35.61
N SER A 30 -26.99 19.08 -35.72
CA SER A 30 -28.00 19.16 -34.68
C SER A 30 -27.31 18.80 -33.37
N ASN A 31 -27.38 19.74 -32.44
CA ASN A 31 -26.74 19.75 -31.14
C ASN A 31 -27.44 18.72 -30.23
N ASN A 32 -27.48 17.46 -30.66
CA ASN A 32 -28.28 16.43 -30.02
C ASN A 32 -27.51 15.84 -28.84
N LYS A 33 -27.28 16.69 -27.84
CA LYS A 33 -26.62 16.36 -26.56
C LYS A 33 -27.22 15.09 -25.94
N ALA A 34 -28.52 14.87 -26.14
CA ALA A 34 -29.22 13.66 -25.73
C ALA A 34 -28.66 12.39 -26.37
N ALA A 35 -28.37 12.40 -27.68
CA ALA A 35 -27.78 11.25 -28.37
C ALA A 35 -26.34 10.97 -27.90
N HIS A 36 -25.55 12.02 -27.64
CA HIS A 36 -24.20 11.86 -27.09
C HIS A 36 -24.21 11.34 -25.65
N LEU A 37 -25.12 11.83 -24.80
CA LEU A 37 -25.30 11.33 -23.44
C LEU A 37 -25.80 9.88 -23.42
N ALA A 38 -26.73 9.54 -24.32
CA ALA A 38 -27.19 8.17 -24.48
C ALA A 38 -26.06 7.23 -24.93
N ALA A 39 -25.26 7.63 -25.93
CA ALA A 39 -24.11 6.85 -26.38
C ALA A 39 -23.06 6.68 -25.27
N LEU A 40 -22.79 7.72 -24.48
CA LEU A 40 -21.92 7.64 -23.32
C LEU A 40 -22.46 6.66 -22.27
N ALA A 41 -23.75 6.76 -21.93
CA ALA A 41 -24.40 5.85 -20.98
C ALA A 41 -24.34 4.40 -21.44
N VAL A 42 -24.62 4.13 -22.73
CA VAL A 42 -24.50 2.80 -23.33
C VAL A 42 -23.06 2.29 -23.26
N THR A 43 -22.07 3.14 -23.54
CA THR A 43 -20.65 2.77 -23.49
C THR A 43 -20.23 2.43 -22.06
N ILE A 44 -20.62 3.24 -21.08
CA ILE A 44 -20.36 2.98 -19.65
C ILE A 44 -21.01 1.66 -19.25
N ALA A 45 -22.27 1.44 -19.61
CA ALA A 45 -22.98 0.19 -19.32
C ALA A 45 -22.31 -1.02 -19.98
N ALA A 46 -21.87 -0.92 -21.24
CA ALA A 46 -21.20 -1.99 -21.95
C ALA A 46 -19.84 -2.36 -21.33
N VAL A 47 -19.15 -1.41 -20.70
CA VAL A 47 -17.88 -1.65 -19.97
C VAL A 47 -18.14 -2.26 -18.59
N ILE A 48 -19.16 -1.80 -17.88
CA ILE A 48 -19.47 -2.21 -16.50
C ILE A 48 -20.22 -3.55 -16.45
N ALA A 49 -21.16 -3.78 -17.38
CA ALA A 49 -22.07 -4.93 -17.35
C ALA A 49 -21.36 -6.29 -17.34
N PRO A 50 -20.30 -6.56 -18.14
CA PRO A 50 -19.61 -7.84 -18.09
C PRO A 50 -19.02 -8.15 -16.71
N VAL A 51 -18.44 -7.13 -16.06
CA VAL A 51 -17.88 -7.25 -14.70
C VAL A 51 -18.99 -7.49 -13.69
N THR A 52 -20.08 -6.74 -13.77
CA THR A 52 -21.25 -6.90 -12.90
C THR A 52 -21.86 -8.30 -13.04
N ILE A 53 -22.06 -8.77 -14.28
CA ILE A 53 -22.61 -10.10 -14.57
C ILE A 53 -21.70 -11.18 -13.99
N ARG A 54 -20.38 -11.07 -14.20
CA ARG A 54 -19.41 -12.02 -13.61
C ARG A 54 -19.48 -12.01 -12.09
N ASN A 55 -19.55 -10.84 -11.45
CA ASN A 55 -19.61 -10.74 -9.99
C ASN A 55 -20.86 -11.42 -9.42
N VAL A 56 -22.01 -11.25 -10.08
CA VAL A 56 -23.26 -11.92 -9.70
C VAL A 56 -23.19 -13.42 -9.95
N ALA A 57 -22.74 -13.83 -11.14
CA ALA A 57 -22.74 -15.23 -11.57
C ALA A 57 -21.73 -16.10 -10.81
N VAL A 58 -20.54 -15.56 -10.50
CA VAL A 58 -19.45 -16.31 -9.86
C VAL A 58 -19.42 -16.07 -8.35
N GLY A 59 -19.59 -14.82 -7.93
CA GLY A 59 -19.40 -14.40 -6.52
C GLY A 59 -20.69 -14.21 -5.73
N ASN A 60 -21.87 -14.37 -6.36
CA ASN A 60 -23.16 -13.97 -5.77
C ASN A 60 -23.12 -12.53 -5.22
N ASP A 61 -22.35 -11.64 -5.86
CA ASP A 61 -22.08 -10.28 -5.41
C ASP A 61 -22.58 -9.26 -6.45
N LYS A 62 -23.36 -8.27 -6.02
CA LYS A 62 -23.98 -7.26 -6.90
C LYS A 62 -23.08 -6.04 -7.14
N ALA A 63 -21.77 -6.18 -6.91
CA ALA A 63 -20.80 -5.13 -7.19
C ALA A 63 -20.76 -4.80 -8.69
N LEU A 64 -20.95 -3.51 -9.01
CA LEU A 64 -20.93 -3.03 -10.39
C LEU A 64 -19.53 -3.15 -11.03
N ILE A 65 -18.48 -2.94 -10.24
CA ILE A 65 -17.08 -2.94 -10.68
C ILE A 65 -16.22 -3.77 -9.70
N THR A 66 -14.94 -3.44 -9.57
CA THR A 66 -14.03 -4.04 -8.58
C THR A 66 -14.35 -3.59 -7.15
N THR A 67 -14.15 -4.46 -6.17
CA THR A 67 -14.46 -4.21 -4.75
C THR A 67 -13.24 -3.81 -3.93
N ASN A 68 -12.11 -3.47 -4.53
CA ASN A 68 -10.90 -3.14 -3.77
C ASN A 68 -10.82 -1.66 -3.35
N ALA A 69 -11.73 -0.81 -3.83
CA ALA A 69 -11.65 0.63 -3.59
C ALA A 69 -11.73 1.00 -2.09
N GLY A 70 -12.59 0.31 -1.32
CA GLY A 70 -12.78 0.62 0.09
C GLY A 70 -11.59 0.27 0.97
N ILE A 71 -10.92 -0.84 0.71
CA ILE A 71 -9.72 -1.21 1.45
C ILE A 71 -8.54 -0.29 1.10
N VAL A 72 -8.33 -0.02 -0.18
CA VAL A 72 -7.28 0.91 -0.64
C VAL A 72 -7.51 2.30 -0.03
N PHE A 73 -8.77 2.75 0.02
CA PHE A 73 -9.13 3.97 0.71
C PHE A 73 -8.80 3.94 2.20
N ALA A 74 -9.12 2.85 2.91
CA ALA A 74 -8.82 2.72 4.34
C ALA A 74 -7.31 2.69 4.62
N GLN A 75 -6.55 1.95 3.82
CA GLN A 75 -5.08 1.88 3.86
C GLN A 75 -4.43 3.25 3.68
N ALA A 76 -5.03 4.11 2.87
CA ALA A 76 -4.53 5.46 2.65
C ALA A 76 -5.04 6.47 3.69
N ASN A 77 -6.04 6.15 4.51
CA ASN A 77 -6.73 7.11 5.38
C ASN A 77 -6.96 6.52 6.78
N HIS A 78 -5.87 6.38 7.54
CA HIS A 78 -5.86 5.94 8.94
C HIS A 78 -4.73 6.63 9.71
N GLN A 79 -4.71 6.46 11.03
CA GLN A 79 -3.79 7.17 11.93
C GLN A 79 -2.29 6.89 11.68
N PHE A 80 -1.94 5.77 11.03
CA PHE A 80 -0.56 5.43 10.72
C PHE A 80 -0.20 5.63 9.25
N ALA A 81 -1.13 6.17 8.44
CA ALA A 81 -0.84 6.51 7.06
C ALA A 81 0.14 7.71 7.04
N ASP A 82 1.27 7.55 6.37
CA ASP A 82 2.29 8.58 6.19
C ASP A 82 2.13 9.35 4.86
N GLY A 83 1.11 8.96 4.10
CA GLY A 83 0.85 9.48 2.77
C GLY A 83 1.66 8.78 1.70
N ILE A 84 2.16 7.56 1.94
CA ILE A 84 2.64 6.58 0.97
C ILE A 84 1.74 5.33 1.05
N ALA A 85 1.90 4.36 0.15
CA ALA A 85 1.20 3.08 0.21
C ALA A 85 1.63 2.32 1.48
N THR A 86 0.74 2.31 2.47
CA THR A 86 0.91 1.55 3.73
C THR A 86 -0.10 0.42 3.80
N VAL A 87 0.34 -0.76 4.23
CA VAL A 87 -0.59 -1.81 4.66
C VAL A 87 -1.23 -1.39 5.99
N LEU A 88 -2.49 -1.75 6.23
CA LEU A 88 -3.13 -1.50 7.52
C LEU A 88 -2.36 -2.24 8.65
N PRO A 89 -2.31 -1.68 9.87
CA PRO A 89 -1.67 -2.35 11.01
C PRO A 89 -2.27 -3.74 11.26
N GLY A 90 -1.40 -4.74 11.46
CA GLY A 90 -1.80 -6.11 11.75
C GLY A 90 -2.08 -6.98 10.53
N PHE A 91 -1.96 -6.43 9.31
CA PHE A 91 -2.02 -7.19 8.07
C PHE A 91 -0.64 -7.68 7.64
N THR A 92 -0.61 -8.80 6.92
CA THR A 92 0.63 -9.28 6.29
C THR A 92 1.02 -8.41 5.10
N THR A 93 2.32 -8.40 4.79
CA THR A 93 2.88 -7.75 3.59
C THR A 93 2.82 -8.67 2.34
N LYS A 94 2.34 -9.91 2.48
CA LYS A 94 2.13 -10.83 1.36
C LYS A 94 0.77 -10.57 0.73
N ILE A 95 0.76 -10.18 -0.54
CA ILE A 95 -0.45 -9.78 -1.25
C ILE A 95 -1.46 -10.93 -1.32
N GLU A 96 -1.00 -12.17 -1.44
CA GLU A 96 -1.84 -13.36 -1.53
C GLU A 96 -2.64 -13.62 -0.25
N ASP A 97 -2.01 -13.40 0.92
CA ASP A 97 -2.63 -13.64 2.23
C ASP A 97 -3.46 -12.44 2.69
N GLN A 98 -3.15 -11.25 2.18
CA GLN A 98 -3.75 -10.00 2.60
C GLN A 98 -5.25 -9.94 2.29
N GLN A 99 -5.65 -10.35 1.08
CA GLN A 99 -7.06 -10.30 0.68
C GLN A 99 -7.95 -11.22 1.54
N GLU A 100 -7.42 -12.39 1.92
CA GLU A 100 -8.13 -13.32 2.81
C GLU A 100 -8.28 -12.74 4.22
N GLN A 101 -7.22 -12.11 4.76
CA GLN A 101 -7.26 -11.45 6.07
C GLN A 101 -8.24 -10.28 6.10
N GLU A 102 -8.27 -9.47 5.04
CA GLU A 102 -9.18 -8.33 4.90
C GLU A 102 -10.64 -8.81 4.92
N LEU A 103 -10.92 -9.90 4.22
CA LEU A 103 -12.23 -10.52 4.18
C LEU A 103 -12.60 -11.15 5.52
N ALA A 104 -11.67 -11.86 6.17
CA ALA A 104 -11.90 -12.51 7.46
C ALA A 104 -12.19 -11.49 8.57
N LEU A 105 -11.44 -10.39 8.63
CA LEU A 105 -11.66 -9.33 9.61
C LEU A 105 -12.98 -8.61 9.38
N ALA A 106 -13.32 -8.29 8.13
CA ALA A 106 -14.62 -7.73 7.81
C ALA A 106 -15.76 -8.69 8.16
N SER A 107 -15.61 -9.99 7.87
CA SER A 107 -16.59 -11.03 8.20
C SER A 107 -16.82 -11.11 9.71
N LYS A 108 -15.73 -11.11 10.50
CA LYS A 108 -15.80 -11.11 11.96
C LYS A 108 -16.53 -9.87 12.49
N ALA A 109 -16.25 -8.69 11.93
CA ALA A 109 -16.89 -7.45 12.34
C ALA A 109 -18.39 -7.38 11.95
N LEU A 110 -18.76 -8.00 10.84
CA LEU A 110 -20.15 -8.07 10.36
C LEU A 110 -20.97 -9.21 10.98
N GLY A 111 -20.30 -10.17 11.63
CA GLY A 111 -20.96 -11.33 12.26
C GLY A 111 -21.41 -12.41 11.28
N HIS A 112 -20.96 -12.36 10.02
CA HIS A 112 -21.24 -13.36 8.99
C HIS A 112 -20.12 -13.39 7.95
N PRO A 113 -20.00 -14.46 7.14
CA PRO A 113 -19.08 -14.48 6.00
C PRO A 113 -19.40 -13.33 5.05
N ALA A 114 -18.49 -12.36 4.96
CA ALA A 114 -18.67 -11.16 4.16
C ALA A 114 -18.36 -11.43 2.69
N LYS A 115 -19.10 -10.80 1.80
CA LYS A 115 -18.77 -10.74 0.38
C LYS A 115 -17.67 -9.70 0.12
N PRO A 116 -16.92 -9.80 -0.98
CA PRO A 116 -15.92 -8.79 -1.34
C PRO A 116 -16.47 -7.35 -1.34
N SER A 117 -17.71 -7.12 -1.81
CA SER A 117 -18.32 -5.78 -1.77
C SER A 117 -18.70 -5.30 -0.37
N GLU A 118 -19.06 -6.20 0.54
CA GLU A 118 -19.38 -5.88 1.93
C GLU A 118 -18.10 -5.53 2.69
N SER A 119 -17.03 -6.31 2.48
CA SER A 119 -15.69 -5.98 2.97
C SER A 119 -15.24 -4.60 2.48
N SER A 120 -15.39 -4.32 1.17
CA SER A 120 -15.10 -3.00 0.61
C SER A 120 -15.84 -1.87 1.33
N LYS A 121 -17.16 -2.01 1.49
CA LYS A 121 -17.98 -1.00 2.17
C LYS A 121 -17.58 -0.81 3.62
N TYR A 122 -17.28 -1.91 4.32
CA TYR A 122 -16.80 -1.88 5.69
C TYR A 122 -15.52 -1.05 5.80
N TRP A 123 -14.49 -1.34 5.00
CA TRP A 123 -13.22 -0.61 5.03
C TRP A 123 -13.37 0.85 4.60
N MET A 124 -14.18 1.12 3.57
CA MET A 124 -14.51 2.49 3.16
C MET A 124 -15.10 3.29 4.34
N LYS A 125 -16.01 2.68 5.11
CA LYS A 125 -16.60 3.29 6.29
C LYS A 125 -15.55 3.56 7.37
N GLN A 126 -14.59 2.67 7.59
CA GLN A 126 -13.50 2.89 8.56
C GLN A 126 -12.65 4.10 8.18
N GLY A 127 -12.24 4.21 6.92
CA GLY A 127 -11.47 5.37 6.44
C GLY A 127 -12.23 6.69 6.66
N TRP A 128 -13.51 6.73 6.30
CA TRP A 128 -14.34 7.92 6.52
C TRP A 128 -14.55 8.23 8.00
N SER A 129 -14.78 7.21 8.82
CA SER A 129 -14.92 7.36 10.27
C SER A 129 -13.67 8.01 10.88
N TRP A 130 -12.48 7.59 10.44
CA TRP A 130 -11.22 8.19 10.89
C TRP A 130 -11.09 9.65 10.42
N ILE A 131 -11.37 9.95 9.15
CA ILE A 131 -11.32 11.31 8.59
C ILE A 131 -12.25 12.26 9.37
N LEU A 132 -13.49 11.82 9.60
CA LEU A 132 -14.51 12.63 10.29
C LEU A 132 -14.15 12.85 11.76
N SER A 133 -13.47 11.89 12.39
CA SER A 133 -13.04 12.00 13.79
C SER A 133 -11.73 12.78 13.94
N ASN A 134 -10.88 12.84 12.92
CA ASN A 134 -9.54 13.44 12.96
C ASN A 134 -9.31 14.39 11.76
N PRO A 135 -10.10 15.47 11.61
CA PRO A 135 -10.08 16.31 10.41
C PRO A 135 -8.75 17.04 10.21
N LEU A 136 -8.09 17.48 11.29
CA LEU A 136 -6.80 18.17 11.21
C LEU A 136 -5.67 17.21 10.79
N ASP A 137 -5.66 15.99 11.33
CA ASP A 137 -4.68 14.96 10.94
C ASP A 137 -4.88 14.56 9.48
N TYR A 138 -6.13 14.44 9.04
CA TYR A 138 -6.43 14.20 7.63
C TYR A 138 -5.96 15.34 6.73
N LEU A 139 -6.12 16.62 7.11
CA LEU A 139 -5.62 17.74 6.31
C LEU A 139 -4.09 17.74 6.21
N ASN A 140 -3.39 17.42 7.30
CA ASN A 140 -1.94 17.25 7.31
C ASN A 140 -1.52 16.08 6.39
N LEU A 141 -2.18 14.94 6.53
CA LEU A 141 -1.99 13.78 5.67
C LEU A 141 -2.23 14.14 4.20
N LEU A 142 -3.34 14.79 3.88
CA LEU A 142 -3.70 15.23 2.53
C LEU A 142 -2.61 16.13 1.93
N GLY A 143 -2.06 17.07 2.71
CA GLY A 143 -0.93 17.90 2.31
C GLY A 143 0.29 17.06 1.95
N ARG A 144 0.64 16.06 2.77
CA ARG A 144 1.72 15.10 2.47
C ARG A 144 1.45 14.31 1.20
N LYS A 145 0.22 13.82 1.01
CA LYS A 145 -0.18 13.09 -0.20
C LYS A 145 -0.05 13.96 -1.46
N ILE A 146 -0.44 15.23 -1.40
CA ILE A 146 -0.27 16.19 -2.51
C ILE A 146 1.22 16.38 -2.81
N LEU A 147 2.04 16.64 -1.78
CA LEU A 147 3.49 16.77 -1.95
C LEU A 147 4.11 15.52 -2.56
N TRP A 148 3.68 14.33 -2.12
CA TRP A 148 4.13 13.06 -2.70
C TRP A 148 3.64 12.86 -4.13
N SER A 149 2.46 13.32 -4.50
CA SER A 149 1.95 13.29 -5.88
C SER A 149 2.60 14.33 -6.80
N LEU A 150 3.37 15.27 -6.25
CA LEU A 150 4.16 16.23 -7.01
C LEU A 150 5.66 15.94 -6.95
N HIS A 151 6.10 14.94 -6.17
CA HIS A 151 7.51 14.59 -6.00
C HIS A 151 8.28 14.44 -7.33
N PRO A 152 9.54 14.92 -7.46
CA PRO A 152 10.30 14.92 -8.72
C PRO A 152 10.67 13.54 -9.25
N ARG A 153 10.82 12.55 -8.37
CA ARG A 153 11.08 11.14 -8.73
C ARG A 153 9.82 10.30 -8.61
N GLU A 154 9.72 9.30 -9.47
CA GLU A 154 8.70 8.26 -9.38
C GLU A 154 9.25 7.10 -8.54
N ALA A 155 8.55 6.71 -7.47
CA ALA A 155 8.81 5.44 -6.81
C ALA A 155 8.00 4.36 -7.55
N ARG A 156 8.65 3.37 -8.14
CA ARG A 156 7.95 2.44 -9.04
C ARG A 156 7.26 1.29 -8.31
N ASP A 157 7.72 0.99 -7.11
CA ASP A 157 7.10 0.06 -6.17
C ASP A 157 7.54 0.39 -4.74
N VAL A 158 6.74 0.04 -3.74
CA VAL A 158 7.16 0.04 -2.33
C VAL A 158 8.23 -1.03 -2.09
N HIS A 159 8.30 -2.06 -2.94
CA HIS A 159 9.09 -3.26 -2.67
C HIS A 159 10.41 -3.40 -3.46
N THR A 160 10.65 -2.65 -4.53
CA THR A 160 11.74 -2.95 -5.50
C THR A 160 12.49 -1.74 -6.07
N LEU A 161 12.50 -0.61 -5.34
CA LEU A 161 13.21 0.62 -5.76
C LEU A 161 14.66 0.37 -6.21
N ASP A 162 15.38 -0.52 -5.53
CA ASP A 162 16.77 -0.85 -5.85
C ASP A 162 16.95 -1.66 -7.14
N PHE A 163 16.02 -2.56 -7.47
CA PHE A 163 16.14 -3.43 -8.65
C PHE A 163 16.02 -2.63 -9.95
N GLU A 164 15.05 -1.73 -10.01
CA GLU A 164 14.76 -0.98 -11.22
C GLU A 164 15.75 0.15 -11.48
N ALA A 165 16.26 0.78 -10.41
CA ALA A 165 17.36 1.73 -10.47
C ALA A 165 18.61 1.11 -11.12
N GLN A 166 18.90 -0.15 -10.82
CA GLN A 166 20.02 -0.88 -11.42
C GLN A 166 19.72 -1.37 -12.84
N ALA A 167 18.46 -1.71 -13.14
CA ALA A 167 18.08 -2.35 -14.40
C ALA A 167 17.76 -1.38 -15.55
N ILE A 168 17.41 -0.10 -15.28
CA ILE A 168 16.95 0.83 -16.32
C ILE A 168 17.71 2.17 -16.24
N PRO A 169 18.92 2.26 -16.84
CA PRO A 169 19.75 3.47 -16.84
C PRO A 169 19.07 4.71 -17.45
N LEU A 170 18.14 4.50 -18.40
CA LEU A 170 17.41 5.59 -19.08
C LEU A 170 16.60 6.47 -18.11
N LEU A 171 16.19 5.93 -16.96
CA LEU A 171 15.50 6.69 -15.92
C LEU A 171 16.35 7.78 -15.27
N TYR A 172 17.66 7.60 -15.26
CA TYR A 172 18.60 8.60 -14.78
C TYR A 172 18.97 9.62 -15.86
N ALA A 173 18.84 9.25 -17.14
CA ALA A 173 19.35 10.03 -18.27
C ALA A 173 18.43 11.19 -18.71
N LEU A 174 17.12 11.12 -18.43
CA LEU A 174 16.14 12.15 -18.81
C LEU A 174 15.30 12.62 -17.61
N PRO A 175 15.91 13.29 -16.61
CA PRO A 175 15.17 13.77 -15.46
C PRO A 175 14.50 15.10 -15.82
N ILE A 176 13.40 15.07 -16.60
CA ILE A 176 12.45 16.17 -16.52
C ILE A 176 11.65 15.93 -15.23
N PRO A 177 11.84 16.71 -14.17
CA PRO A 177 11.12 16.51 -12.92
C PRO A 177 9.63 16.66 -13.19
N PHE A 178 8.82 15.73 -12.68
CA PHE A 178 7.37 15.79 -12.82
C PHE A 178 6.77 17.17 -12.42
N PRO A 179 7.28 17.89 -11.40
CA PRO A 179 6.91 19.28 -11.12
C PRO A 179 6.95 20.23 -12.31
N LEU A 180 8.00 20.17 -13.14
CA LEU A 180 8.12 21.02 -14.32
C LEU A 180 7.06 20.64 -15.36
N LEU A 181 6.91 19.34 -15.62
CA LEU A 181 5.87 18.82 -16.52
C LEU A 181 4.48 19.29 -16.07
N PHE A 182 4.19 19.17 -14.78
CA PHE A 182 2.91 19.56 -14.19
C PHE A 182 2.69 21.08 -14.27
N GLY A 183 3.68 21.88 -13.88
CA GLY A 183 3.59 23.35 -13.91
C GLY A 183 3.38 23.90 -15.32
N PHE A 184 4.17 23.42 -16.30
CA PHE A 184 3.97 23.79 -17.69
C PHE A 184 2.66 23.22 -18.26
N GLY A 185 2.25 22.03 -17.82
CA GLY A 185 0.96 21.45 -18.18
C GLY A 185 -0.22 22.31 -17.72
N LEU A 186 -0.16 22.82 -16.48
CA LEU A 186 -1.17 23.73 -15.93
C LEU A 186 -1.21 25.04 -16.71
N PHE A 187 -0.06 25.63 -17.00
CA PHE A 187 0.00 26.83 -17.85
C PHE A 187 -0.52 26.56 -19.26
N GLY A 188 -0.12 25.45 -19.88
CA GLY A 188 -0.55 25.05 -21.22
C GLY A 188 -2.05 24.86 -21.33
N LEU A 189 -2.68 24.30 -20.30
CA LEU A 189 -4.15 24.21 -20.19
C LEU A 189 -4.82 25.59 -20.24
N ILE A 190 -4.20 26.61 -19.64
CA ILE A 190 -4.71 27.99 -19.64
C ILE A 190 -4.40 28.69 -20.97
N ALA A 191 -3.20 28.48 -21.51
CA ALA A 191 -2.70 29.12 -22.73
C ALA A 191 -3.45 28.67 -24.00
N ILE A 192 -3.92 27.42 -24.05
CA ILE A 192 -4.75 26.94 -25.14
C ILE A 192 -6.14 27.61 -25.05
N LYS A 193 -6.48 28.44 -26.05
CA LYS A 193 -7.82 29.05 -26.16
C LYS A 193 -8.92 28.00 -25.95
N ARG A 194 -9.88 28.30 -25.05
CA ARG A 194 -10.98 27.39 -24.64
C ARG A 194 -11.67 26.77 -25.86
N LYS A 195 -11.44 25.47 -26.09
CA LYS A 195 -12.23 24.60 -26.96
C LYS A 195 -12.83 23.50 -26.10
N THR A 196 -13.94 22.90 -26.53
CA THR A 196 -14.68 21.90 -25.74
C THR A 196 -13.80 20.72 -25.31
N ILE A 197 -12.86 20.30 -26.16
CA ILE A 197 -11.95 19.17 -25.92
C ILE A 197 -10.96 19.48 -24.78
N THR A 198 -10.48 20.73 -24.66
CA THR A 198 -9.46 21.10 -23.67
C THR A 198 -9.96 20.97 -22.24
N TRP A 199 -11.22 21.34 -21.98
CA TRP A 199 -11.81 21.26 -20.64
C TRP A 199 -12.12 19.82 -20.22
N ILE A 200 -12.48 18.94 -21.17
CA ILE A 200 -12.67 17.50 -20.92
C ILE A 200 -11.34 16.85 -20.51
N SER A 201 -10.25 17.16 -21.23
CA SER A 201 -8.92 16.67 -20.86
C SER A 201 -8.44 17.22 -19.51
N ALA A 202 -8.78 18.48 -19.17
CA ALA A 202 -8.48 19.04 -17.86
C ALA A 202 -9.22 18.29 -16.73
N ILE A 203 -10.51 18.00 -16.92
CA ILE A 203 -11.30 17.19 -15.98
C ILE A 203 -10.71 15.79 -15.85
N TYR A 204 -10.29 15.16 -16.95
CA TYR A 204 -9.66 13.84 -16.92
C TYR A 204 -8.38 13.84 -16.07
N VAL A 205 -7.47 14.78 -16.33
CA VAL A 205 -6.21 14.92 -15.56
C VAL A 205 -6.51 15.18 -14.09
N PHE A 206 -7.42 16.11 -13.79
CA PHE A 206 -7.83 16.41 -12.41
C PHE A 206 -8.42 15.19 -11.72
N SER A 207 -9.27 14.42 -12.41
CA SER A 207 -9.90 13.21 -11.87
C SER A 207 -8.88 12.14 -11.52
N ILE A 208 -7.86 11.94 -12.37
CA ILE A 208 -6.76 11.02 -12.07
C ILE A 208 -6.02 11.52 -10.83
N MET A 209 -5.55 12.78 -10.83
CA MET A 209 -4.75 13.33 -9.73
C MET A 209 -5.53 13.33 -8.40
N ALA A 210 -6.81 13.71 -8.42
CA ALA A 210 -7.67 13.64 -7.25
C ALA A 210 -7.86 12.19 -6.77
N GLY A 211 -8.06 11.24 -7.70
CA GLY A 211 -8.10 9.81 -7.40
C GLY A 211 -6.85 9.32 -6.69
N LEU A 212 -5.65 9.75 -7.13
CA LEU A 212 -4.39 9.41 -6.47
C LEU A 212 -4.39 9.93 -5.04
N VAL A 213 -4.61 11.23 -4.87
CA VAL A 213 -4.54 11.87 -3.56
C VAL A 213 -5.58 11.30 -2.58
N ILE A 214 -6.77 10.95 -3.05
CA ILE A 214 -7.85 10.43 -2.19
C ILE A 214 -7.61 8.95 -1.84
N PHE A 215 -7.32 8.11 -2.83
CA PHE A 215 -7.30 6.65 -2.67
C PHE A 215 -5.91 6.05 -2.52
N ALA A 216 -4.88 6.60 -3.18
CA ALA A 216 -3.62 5.90 -3.32
C ALA A 216 -2.42 6.85 -3.41
N VAL A 217 -1.55 6.80 -2.41
CA VAL A 217 -0.19 7.30 -2.60
C VAL A 217 0.79 6.15 -2.76
N SER A 218 0.49 5.26 -3.69
CA SER A 218 1.57 4.59 -4.40
C SER A 218 1.94 5.48 -5.58
N PHE A 219 3.20 5.89 -5.59
CA PHE A 219 3.88 6.62 -6.65
C PHE A 219 3.70 6.03 -8.07
N ARG A 220 3.18 4.80 -8.18
CA ARG A 220 2.80 4.07 -9.40
C ARG A 220 1.81 4.79 -10.32
N TYR A 221 1.06 5.77 -9.83
CA TYR A 221 -0.16 6.20 -10.52
C TYR A 221 -0.13 7.57 -11.21
N ARG A 222 1.03 8.24 -11.31
CA ARG A 222 1.15 9.43 -12.18
C ARG A 222 1.40 9.09 -13.64
N ALA A 223 1.91 7.89 -13.93
CA ALA A 223 2.15 7.39 -15.28
C ALA A 223 0.95 7.57 -16.25
N PRO A 224 -0.33 7.41 -15.84
CA PRO A 224 -1.47 7.68 -16.71
C PRO A 224 -1.72 9.18 -16.96
N ALA A 225 -1.37 10.06 -16.01
CA ALA A 225 -1.56 11.51 -16.15
C ALA A 225 -0.44 12.17 -16.99
N ALA A 226 0.78 11.64 -16.92
CA ALA A 226 1.96 12.25 -17.54
C ALA A 226 1.85 12.43 -19.08
N PRO A 227 1.40 11.44 -19.89
CA PRO A 227 1.26 11.62 -21.33
C PRO A 227 0.27 12.72 -21.71
N VAL A 228 -0.85 12.83 -20.98
CA VAL A 228 -1.86 13.86 -21.22
C VAL A 228 -1.33 15.23 -20.81
N LEU A 229 -0.66 15.33 -19.66
CA LEU A 229 0.01 16.54 -19.20
C LEU A 229 1.12 17.00 -20.15
N ALA A 230 1.86 16.08 -20.78
CA ALA A 230 2.92 16.41 -21.71
C ALA A 230 2.44 17.18 -22.95
N ILE A 231 1.25 16.85 -23.45
CA ILE A 231 0.63 17.59 -24.57
C ILE A 231 0.39 19.04 -24.17
N PHE A 232 -0.12 19.27 -22.96
CA PHE A 232 -0.35 20.61 -22.45
C PHE A 232 0.97 21.33 -22.13
N ALA A 233 1.92 20.62 -21.52
CA ALA A 233 3.22 21.18 -21.19
C ALA A 233 3.96 21.67 -22.43
N ALA A 234 3.92 20.92 -23.54
CA ALA A 234 4.49 21.35 -24.81
C ALA A 234 3.87 22.67 -25.29
N ALA A 235 2.54 22.83 -25.22
CA ALA A 235 1.86 24.07 -25.56
C ALA A 235 2.27 25.22 -24.62
N GLY A 236 2.35 24.95 -23.32
CA GLY A 236 2.81 25.92 -22.31
C GLY A 236 4.25 26.38 -22.53
N ILE A 237 5.15 25.46 -22.86
CA ILE A 237 6.56 25.75 -23.16
C ILE A 237 6.66 26.61 -24.41
N ILE A 238 5.96 26.26 -25.50
CA ILE A 238 5.94 27.04 -26.75
C ILE A 238 5.45 28.46 -26.50
N GLU A 239 4.35 28.61 -25.76
CA GLU A 239 3.79 29.93 -25.45
C GLU A 239 4.70 30.75 -24.54
N THR A 240 5.36 30.11 -23.57
CA THR A 240 6.37 30.76 -22.72
C THR A 240 7.54 31.23 -23.57
N PHE A 241 8.05 30.38 -24.48
CA PHE A 241 9.18 30.71 -25.35
C PHE A 241 8.88 31.86 -26.30
N LYS A 242 7.66 31.91 -26.86
CA LYS A 242 7.20 33.06 -27.68
C LYS A 242 7.25 34.37 -26.90
N ARG A 243 6.84 34.37 -25.63
CA ARG A 243 6.87 35.56 -24.76
C ARG A 243 8.29 35.99 -24.43
N ILE A 244 9.19 35.04 -24.20
CA ILE A 244 10.62 35.32 -24.02
C ILE A 244 11.20 35.99 -25.27
N LEU A 245 10.96 35.40 -26.45
CA LEU A 245 11.44 35.97 -27.73
C LEU A 245 10.85 37.35 -28.03
N ALA A 246 9.62 37.60 -27.59
CA ALA A 246 8.95 38.90 -27.72
C ALA A 246 9.35 39.91 -26.63
N LEU A 247 10.22 39.54 -25.68
CA LEU A 247 10.58 40.35 -24.50
C LEU A 247 9.35 40.80 -23.67
N ASP A 248 8.28 40.01 -23.66
CA ASP A 248 7.05 40.27 -22.91
C ASP A 248 7.17 39.77 -21.46
N PHE A 249 7.83 40.56 -20.62
CA PHE A 249 8.04 40.22 -19.20
C PHE A 249 6.72 40.12 -18.40
N LYS A 250 5.70 40.91 -18.74
CA LYS A 250 4.39 40.83 -18.07
C LYS A 250 3.69 39.51 -18.40
N GLY A 251 3.82 39.05 -19.64
CA GLY A 251 3.31 37.76 -20.08
C GLY A 251 3.97 36.56 -19.39
N LEU A 252 5.16 36.71 -18.82
CA LEU A 252 5.87 35.65 -18.11
C LEU A 252 5.37 35.43 -16.67
N ILE A 253 4.57 36.36 -16.11
CA ILE A 253 4.05 36.24 -14.75
C ILE A 253 3.24 34.95 -14.59
N LEU A 254 2.35 34.66 -15.54
CA LEU A 254 1.47 33.49 -15.47
C LEU A 254 2.21 32.14 -15.58
N PRO A 255 3.10 31.89 -16.56
CA PRO A 255 3.86 30.64 -16.59
C PRO A 255 4.76 30.50 -15.36
N LEU A 256 5.37 31.58 -14.86
CA LEU A 256 6.18 31.53 -13.64
C LEU A 256 5.33 31.19 -12.41
N ALA A 257 4.13 31.76 -12.29
CA ALA A 257 3.20 31.45 -11.20
C ALA A 257 2.71 29.99 -11.23
N CYS A 258 2.62 29.37 -12.40
CA CYS A 258 2.27 27.94 -12.52
C CYS A 258 3.47 27.02 -12.27
N VAL A 259 4.67 27.40 -12.70
CA VAL A 259 5.86 26.53 -12.68
C VAL A 259 6.63 26.64 -11.36
N LEU A 260 6.92 27.85 -10.88
CA LEU A 260 7.82 28.04 -9.73
C LEU A 260 7.28 27.39 -8.44
N PRO A 261 6.02 27.61 -8.01
CA PRO A 261 5.55 27.03 -6.75
C PRO A 261 5.54 25.50 -6.77
N VAL A 262 5.16 24.90 -7.90
CA VAL A 262 5.17 23.45 -8.08
C VAL A 262 6.60 22.92 -8.11
N SER A 263 7.52 23.63 -8.75
CA SER A 263 8.94 23.25 -8.82
C SER A 263 9.61 23.27 -7.44
N MET A 264 9.17 24.16 -6.54
CA MET A 264 9.68 24.21 -5.16
C MET A 264 9.48 22.91 -4.39
N VAL A 265 8.49 22.10 -4.78
CA VAL A 265 8.27 20.74 -4.24
C VAL A 265 9.51 19.85 -4.43
N SER A 266 10.31 20.07 -5.47
CA SER A 266 11.54 19.29 -5.71
C SER A 266 12.62 19.50 -4.64
N PHE A 267 12.53 20.57 -3.84
CA PHE A 267 13.49 20.87 -2.78
C PHE A 267 12.99 20.47 -1.40
N VAL A 268 11.74 20.01 -1.27
CA VAL A 268 11.25 19.43 -0.02
C VAL A 268 12.05 18.16 0.23
N LYS A 269 12.62 18.02 1.43
CA LYS A 269 13.26 16.77 1.84
C LYS A 269 12.18 15.75 2.15
N TYR A 270 12.21 14.65 1.43
CA TYR A 270 11.29 13.54 1.62
C TYR A 270 12.01 12.38 2.30
N PRO A 271 11.35 11.64 3.19
CA PRO A 271 11.91 10.44 3.82
C PRO A 271 11.94 9.26 2.82
N ILE A 272 12.39 9.49 1.59
CA ILE A 272 12.52 8.44 0.56
C ILE A 272 13.43 7.33 1.06
N GLU A 273 14.48 7.70 1.81
CA GLU A 273 15.40 6.75 2.44
C GLU A 273 14.65 5.71 3.29
N ALA A 274 13.63 6.14 4.05
CA ALA A 274 12.80 5.25 4.84
C ALA A 274 11.93 4.31 4.00
N ILE A 275 11.44 4.77 2.85
CA ILE A 275 10.70 3.95 1.89
C ILE A 275 11.64 2.95 1.21
N THR A 276 12.82 3.42 0.80
CA THR A 276 13.83 2.56 0.17
C THR A 276 14.39 1.53 1.13
N ALA A 277 14.30 1.74 2.45
CA ALA A 277 14.73 0.78 3.46
C ALA A 277 13.91 -0.53 3.44
N GLU A 278 12.68 -0.52 2.94
CA GLU A 278 11.87 -1.73 2.81
C GLU A 278 12.48 -2.72 1.82
N ALA A 279 13.06 -2.25 0.72
CA ALA A 279 13.67 -3.11 -0.29
C ALA A 279 14.80 -3.99 0.28
N PRO A 280 15.88 -3.46 0.90
CA PRO A 280 16.90 -4.27 1.54
C PRO A 280 16.34 -5.11 2.70
N ALA A 281 15.33 -4.64 3.45
CA ALA A 281 14.68 -5.49 4.45
C ALA A 281 13.99 -6.72 3.81
N ASN A 282 13.31 -6.56 2.67
CA ASN A 282 12.67 -7.64 1.93
C ASN A 282 13.71 -8.61 1.34
N TRP A 283 14.83 -8.11 0.81
CA TRP A 283 15.97 -8.96 0.43
C TRP A 283 16.49 -9.76 1.63
N GLY A 284 16.59 -9.12 2.79
CA GLY A 284 16.95 -9.77 4.05
C GLY A 284 16.04 -10.96 4.36
N ALA A 285 14.73 -10.75 4.36
CA ALA A 285 13.74 -11.81 4.57
C ALA A 285 13.84 -12.93 3.52
N GLY A 286 14.07 -12.59 2.26
CA GLY A 286 14.28 -13.56 1.17
C GLY A 286 15.49 -14.46 1.41
N TYR A 287 16.64 -13.86 1.76
CA TYR A 287 17.85 -14.61 2.08
C TYR A 287 17.70 -15.47 3.35
N LEU A 288 16.98 -14.97 4.36
CA LEU A 288 16.68 -15.74 5.56
C LEU A 288 15.87 -17.01 5.22
N THR A 289 14.86 -16.87 4.37
CA THR A 289 14.04 -18.00 3.89
C THR A 289 14.89 -19.00 3.10
N ALA A 290 15.83 -18.51 2.29
CA ALA A 290 16.79 -19.33 1.55
C ALA A 290 17.93 -19.92 2.41
N GLY A 291 17.92 -19.71 3.73
CA GLY A 291 18.96 -20.21 4.66
C GLY A 291 20.28 -19.44 4.62
N GLN A 292 20.40 -18.38 3.82
CA GLN A 292 21.60 -17.55 3.70
C GLN A 292 21.62 -16.47 4.80
N VAL A 293 21.87 -16.89 6.04
CA VAL A 293 21.74 -16.05 7.25
C VAL A 293 22.65 -14.81 7.19
N ASP A 294 23.90 -14.94 6.76
CA ASP A 294 24.83 -13.81 6.70
C ASP A 294 24.36 -12.70 5.74
N LYS A 295 23.84 -13.09 4.57
CA LYS A 295 23.26 -12.12 3.63
C LYS A 295 22.00 -11.48 4.19
N SER A 296 21.15 -12.25 4.87
CA SER A 296 19.98 -11.71 5.55
C SER A 296 20.37 -10.59 6.52
N MET A 297 21.38 -10.83 7.35
CA MET A 297 21.88 -9.85 8.32
C MET A 297 22.43 -8.61 7.61
N ALA A 298 23.29 -8.76 6.61
CA ALA A 298 23.89 -7.65 5.88
C ALA A 298 22.83 -6.73 5.25
N TYR A 299 21.83 -7.32 4.58
CA TYR A 299 20.74 -6.55 3.97
C TYR A 299 19.81 -5.92 5.01
N SER A 300 19.54 -6.60 6.12
CA SER A 300 18.71 -6.03 7.21
C SER A 300 19.43 -4.89 7.95
N LEU A 301 20.76 -4.97 8.14
CA LEU A 301 21.56 -3.86 8.67
C LEU A 301 21.57 -2.66 7.73
N ARG A 302 21.75 -2.89 6.43
CA ARG A 302 21.63 -1.82 5.42
C ARG A 302 20.25 -1.16 5.44
N ALA A 303 19.19 -1.93 5.67
CA ALA A 303 17.86 -1.35 5.85
C ALA A 303 17.77 -0.47 7.10
N LEU A 304 18.42 -0.84 8.20
CA LEU A 304 18.49 -0.05 9.42
C LEU A 304 19.39 1.19 9.30
N GLU A 305 20.41 1.17 8.46
CA GLU A 305 21.19 2.37 8.11
C GLU A 305 20.30 3.44 7.44
N LEU A 306 19.36 3.00 6.59
CA LEU A 306 18.41 3.88 5.91
C LEU A 306 17.21 4.27 6.80
N ASN A 307 16.76 3.35 7.66
CA ASN A 307 15.68 3.58 8.62
C ASN A 307 15.91 2.79 9.92
N PRO A 308 16.48 3.42 10.96
CA PRO A 308 16.76 2.76 12.23
C PRO A 308 15.53 2.22 12.97
N ASN A 309 14.33 2.72 12.65
CA ASN A 309 13.07 2.29 13.24
C ASN A 309 12.25 1.38 12.31
N LEU A 310 12.89 0.72 11.33
CA LEU A 310 12.20 -0.24 10.47
C LEU A 310 12.01 -1.57 11.19
N ALA A 311 10.80 -1.81 11.70
CA ALA A 311 10.47 -3.01 12.45
C ALA A 311 10.71 -4.31 11.68
N THR A 312 10.46 -4.34 10.36
CA THR A 312 10.69 -5.52 9.51
C THR A 312 12.17 -5.91 9.49
N ALA A 313 13.08 -4.94 9.43
CA ALA A 313 14.52 -5.20 9.45
C ALA A 313 14.99 -5.71 10.81
N HIS A 314 14.51 -5.11 11.91
CA HIS A 314 14.74 -5.64 13.26
C HIS A 314 14.20 -7.08 13.42
N TYR A 315 13.01 -7.37 12.89
CA TYR A 315 12.42 -8.71 12.95
C TYR A 315 13.27 -9.73 12.20
N ASN A 316 13.75 -9.40 11.00
CA ASN A 316 14.65 -10.25 10.23
C ASN A 316 15.99 -10.49 10.93
N LEU A 317 16.54 -9.46 11.57
CA LEU A 317 17.75 -9.60 12.39
C LEU A 317 17.50 -10.50 13.59
N GLY A 318 16.38 -10.35 14.30
CA GLY A 318 16.03 -11.20 15.44
C GLY A 318 16.00 -12.68 15.06
N LEU A 319 15.36 -13.02 13.93
CA LEU A 319 15.37 -14.39 13.42
C LEU A 319 16.76 -14.85 12.95
N ALA A 320 17.56 -13.96 12.34
CA ALA A 320 18.90 -14.30 11.87
C ALA A 320 19.88 -14.56 13.03
N PHE A 321 19.84 -13.72 14.08
CA PHE A 321 20.61 -13.91 15.31
C PHE A 321 20.20 -15.18 16.04
N TYR A 322 18.89 -15.46 16.12
CA TYR A 322 18.41 -16.72 16.68
C TYR A 322 18.97 -17.95 15.95
N ARG A 323 19.01 -17.93 14.60
CA ARG A 323 19.62 -19.01 13.82
C ARG A 323 21.12 -19.16 14.03
N LYS A 324 21.80 -18.11 14.49
CA LYS A 324 23.20 -18.14 14.91
C LYS A 324 23.39 -18.49 16.39
N ASN A 325 22.30 -18.78 17.11
CA ASN A 325 22.29 -19.02 18.54
C ASN A 325 22.80 -17.82 19.36
N ASP A 326 22.65 -16.61 18.83
CA ASP A 326 22.96 -15.35 19.51
C ASP A 326 21.68 -14.79 20.14
N LEU A 327 21.33 -15.32 21.32
CA LEU A 327 20.09 -14.99 22.01
C LEU A 327 20.04 -13.53 22.47
N GLU A 328 21.17 -12.95 22.87
CA GLU A 328 21.24 -11.57 23.35
C GLU A 328 20.86 -10.58 22.23
N GLN A 329 21.46 -10.74 21.04
CA GLN A 329 21.14 -9.89 19.90
C GLN A 329 19.73 -10.18 19.35
N ALA A 330 19.26 -11.42 19.44
CA ALA A 330 17.88 -11.75 19.07
C ALA A 330 16.85 -11.07 19.98
N ILE A 331 17.07 -11.07 21.30
CA ILE A 331 16.26 -10.35 22.28
C ILE A 331 16.26 -8.86 21.93
N PHE A 332 17.43 -8.24 21.78
CA PHE A 332 17.53 -6.82 21.45
C PHE A 332 16.75 -6.45 20.18
N ALA A 333 16.89 -7.25 19.12
CA ALA A 333 16.21 -7.01 17.86
C ALA A 333 14.68 -7.15 18.01
N PHE A 334 14.17 -8.21 18.65
CA PHE A 334 12.72 -8.36 18.87
C PHE A 334 12.15 -7.32 19.85
N SER A 335 12.90 -6.89 20.87
CA SER A 335 12.51 -5.78 21.74
C SER A 335 12.35 -4.47 20.97
N ASN A 336 13.19 -4.21 19.96
CA ASN A 336 12.98 -3.06 19.08
C ASN A 336 11.69 -3.20 18.26
N VAL A 337 11.36 -4.39 17.77
CA VAL A 337 10.09 -4.64 17.05
C VAL A 337 8.89 -4.35 17.96
N THR A 338 8.88 -4.84 19.20
CA THR A 338 7.77 -4.61 20.13
C THR A 338 7.68 -3.16 20.61
N ARG A 339 8.80 -2.45 20.69
CA ARG A 339 8.84 -1.00 20.95
C ARG A 339 8.24 -0.19 19.79
N ILE A 340 8.60 -0.52 18.54
CA ILE A 340 8.14 0.19 17.33
C ILE A 340 6.68 -0.18 17.00
N HIS A 341 6.32 -1.45 17.16
CA HIS A 341 4.98 -1.99 16.89
C HIS A 341 4.46 -2.75 18.12
N PRO A 342 3.90 -2.03 19.12
CA PRO A 342 3.46 -2.64 20.38
C PRO A 342 2.31 -3.65 20.22
N HIS A 343 1.62 -3.63 19.08
CA HIS A 343 0.51 -4.54 18.77
C HIS A 343 0.94 -5.76 17.92
N ASN A 344 2.24 -5.97 17.69
CA ASN A 344 2.73 -7.13 16.95
C ASN A 344 2.83 -8.37 17.86
N ALA A 345 1.74 -9.15 17.91
CA ALA A 345 1.65 -10.36 18.74
C ALA A 345 2.74 -11.41 18.40
N GLN A 346 3.10 -11.56 17.12
CA GLN A 346 4.12 -12.52 16.71
C GLN A 346 5.52 -12.11 17.20
N ALA A 347 5.85 -10.82 17.13
CA ALA A 347 7.12 -10.32 17.65
C ALA A 347 7.22 -10.48 19.16
N ARG A 348 6.12 -10.26 19.90
CA ARG A 348 6.05 -10.53 21.35
C ARG A 348 6.24 -12.00 21.69
N HIS A 349 5.59 -12.89 20.94
CA HIS A 349 5.80 -14.32 21.10
C HIS A 349 7.28 -14.71 20.85
N ASN A 350 7.90 -14.21 19.78
CA ASN A 350 9.30 -14.50 19.52
C ASN A 350 10.22 -13.93 20.61
N LEU A 351 9.99 -12.69 21.06
CA LEU A 351 10.72 -12.09 22.18
C LEU A 351 10.63 -12.95 23.44
N ALA A 352 9.42 -13.39 23.77
CA ALA A 352 9.18 -14.28 24.91
C ALA A 352 9.95 -15.60 24.78
N THR A 353 9.95 -16.22 23.59
CA THR A 353 10.73 -17.44 23.35
C THR A 353 12.22 -17.20 23.56
N MET A 354 12.78 -16.09 23.06
CA MET A 354 14.21 -15.79 23.26
C MET A 354 14.53 -15.52 24.73
N LEU A 355 13.65 -14.82 25.46
CA LEU A 355 13.81 -14.56 26.89
C LEU A 355 13.78 -15.86 27.69
N ASP A 356 12.88 -16.79 27.36
CA ASP A 356 12.76 -18.07 28.05
C ASP A 356 13.99 -18.96 27.81
N GLU A 357 14.47 -19.03 26.56
CA GLU A 357 15.71 -19.75 26.24
C GLU A 357 16.94 -19.12 26.90
N ALA A 358 16.94 -17.81 27.14
CA ALA A 358 17.97 -17.10 27.89
C ALA A 358 17.82 -17.23 29.42
N GLY A 359 16.84 -18.00 29.91
CA GLY A 359 16.57 -18.22 31.33
C GLY A 359 15.83 -17.08 32.05
N GLN A 360 15.33 -16.09 31.31
CA GLN A 360 14.54 -14.98 31.84
C GLN A 360 13.04 -15.31 31.80
N THR A 361 12.67 -16.47 32.37
CA THR A 361 11.34 -17.09 32.21
C THR A 361 10.20 -16.21 32.73
N GLU A 362 10.37 -15.45 33.82
CA GLU A 362 9.33 -14.53 34.30
C GLU A 362 9.01 -13.42 33.30
N LEU A 363 10.03 -12.87 32.61
CA LEU A 363 9.84 -11.86 31.57
C LEU A 363 9.20 -12.49 30.32
N ALA A 364 9.60 -13.71 29.98
CA ALA A 364 8.97 -14.46 28.89
C ALA A 364 7.47 -14.65 29.11
N ILE A 365 7.05 -15.03 30.33
CA ILE A 365 5.63 -15.19 30.69
C ILE A 365 4.85 -13.88 30.49
N GLN A 366 5.43 -12.73 30.85
CA GLN A 366 4.79 -11.43 30.63
C GLN A 366 4.57 -11.17 29.14
N GLU A 367 5.58 -11.39 28.30
CA GLU A 367 5.48 -11.16 26.86
C GLU A 367 4.55 -12.17 26.17
N TYR A 368 4.53 -13.44 26.58
CA TYR A 368 3.55 -14.42 26.10
C TYR A 368 2.12 -14.01 26.42
N ARG A 369 1.85 -13.53 27.64
CA ARG A 369 0.52 -13.02 28.02
C ARG A 369 0.13 -11.80 27.20
N GLN A 370 1.05 -10.88 26.95
CA GLN A 370 0.79 -9.72 26.09
C GLN A 370 0.52 -10.13 24.64
N ALA A 371 1.24 -11.11 24.10
CA ALA A 371 0.97 -11.68 22.78
C ALA A 371 -0.45 -12.27 22.70
N LEU A 372 -0.85 -13.06 23.69
CA LEU A 372 -2.19 -13.68 23.77
C LEU A 372 -3.32 -12.67 24.01
N ALA A 373 -3.05 -11.59 24.74
CA ALA A 373 -4.00 -10.49 24.91
C ALA A 373 -4.28 -9.77 23.58
N LEU A 374 -3.26 -9.62 22.73
CA LEU A 374 -3.39 -9.05 21.39
C LEU A 374 -4.05 -10.01 20.40
N LYS A 375 -3.65 -11.29 20.44
CA LYS A 375 -4.19 -12.35 19.59
C LYS A 375 -4.40 -13.63 20.40
N PRO A 376 -5.64 -13.90 20.86
CA PRO A 376 -5.95 -15.10 21.65
C PRO A 376 -5.78 -16.43 20.90
N ASP A 377 -5.86 -16.39 19.57
CA ASP A 377 -5.69 -17.54 18.68
C ASP A 377 -4.21 -17.72 18.28
N MET A 378 -3.39 -18.13 19.25
CA MET A 378 -1.97 -18.44 19.06
C MET A 378 -1.61 -19.75 19.81
N PRO A 379 -1.98 -20.91 19.25
CA PRO A 379 -1.78 -22.22 19.88
C PRO A 379 -0.37 -22.47 20.41
N LYS A 380 0.66 -22.17 19.59
CA LYS A 380 2.08 -22.31 19.97
C LYS A 380 2.48 -21.40 21.14
N THR A 381 1.87 -20.22 21.22
CA THR A 381 2.14 -19.27 22.31
C THR A 381 1.54 -19.77 23.62
N ASN A 382 0.33 -20.35 23.60
CA ASN A 382 -0.25 -21.03 24.77
C ASN A 382 0.61 -22.21 25.23
N TYR A 383 1.11 -23.02 24.30
CA TYR A 383 2.00 -24.15 24.63
C TYR A 383 3.31 -23.70 25.28
N ASN A 384 4.00 -22.72 24.69
CA ASN A 384 5.25 -22.21 25.28
C ASN A 384 5.01 -21.50 26.62
N LEU A 385 3.88 -20.81 26.78
CA LEU A 385 3.48 -20.23 28.06
C LEU A 385 3.28 -21.32 29.12
N ALA A 386 2.68 -22.46 28.77
CA ALA A 386 2.55 -23.60 29.68
C ALA A 386 3.92 -24.13 30.11
N LEU A 387 4.85 -24.34 29.17
CA LEU A 387 6.22 -24.76 29.49
C LEU A 387 6.92 -23.78 30.44
N ALA A 388 6.86 -22.48 30.15
CA ALA A 388 7.46 -21.44 30.99
C ALA A 388 6.84 -21.41 32.40
N LEU A 389 5.51 -21.54 32.51
CA LEU A 389 4.82 -21.59 33.81
C LEU A 389 5.16 -22.84 34.62
N TYR A 390 5.32 -23.99 33.95
CA TYR A 390 5.78 -25.22 34.59
C TYR A 390 7.17 -25.06 35.21
N THR A 391 8.10 -24.43 34.47
CA THR A 391 9.48 -24.18 34.92
C THR A 391 9.55 -23.39 36.22
N ILE A 392 8.66 -22.39 36.39
CA ILE A 392 8.60 -21.56 37.62
C ILE A 392 7.62 -22.09 38.68
N GLY A 393 7.10 -23.31 38.51
CA GLY A 393 6.26 -23.98 39.49
C GLY A 393 4.79 -23.53 39.54
N LYS A 394 4.32 -22.76 38.55
CA LYS A 394 2.93 -22.31 38.45
C LYS A 394 2.06 -23.32 37.72
N TYR A 395 1.93 -24.51 38.31
CA TYR A 395 1.31 -25.68 37.66
C TYR A 395 -0.16 -25.48 37.28
N ASP A 396 -0.95 -24.81 38.13
CA ASP A 396 -2.37 -24.50 37.82
C ASP A 396 -2.49 -23.64 36.55
N GLU A 397 -1.73 -22.56 36.46
CA GLU A 397 -1.74 -21.66 35.30
C GLU A 397 -1.16 -22.36 34.06
N SER A 398 -0.15 -23.21 34.25
CA SER A 398 0.42 -24.04 33.19
C SER A 398 -0.64 -24.97 32.58
N TYR A 399 -1.46 -25.61 33.41
CA TYR A 399 -2.49 -26.54 32.95
C TYR A 399 -3.56 -25.83 32.13
N GLU A 400 -4.01 -24.66 32.57
CA GLU A 400 -4.96 -23.84 31.81
C GLU A 400 -4.40 -23.39 30.46
N ALA A 401 -3.12 -22.99 30.40
CA ALA A 401 -2.47 -22.63 29.14
C ALA A 401 -2.34 -23.85 28.21
N LEU A 402 -1.98 -25.02 28.76
CA LEU A 402 -1.84 -26.27 28.00
C LEU A 402 -3.17 -26.72 27.41
N LYS A 403 -4.25 -26.65 28.21
CA LYS A 403 -5.61 -26.95 27.78
C LYS A 403 -6.04 -26.06 26.61
N ARG A 404 -5.80 -24.74 26.69
CA ARG A 404 -6.09 -23.82 25.58
C ARG A 404 -5.31 -24.17 24.32
N ALA A 405 -4.04 -24.57 24.45
CA ALA A 405 -3.24 -25.02 23.31
C ALA A 405 -3.83 -26.29 22.67
N SER A 406 -4.25 -27.27 23.48
CA SER A 406 -4.90 -28.50 23.01
C SER A 406 -6.25 -28.23 22.32
N GLU A 407 -7.09 -27.36 22.91
CA GLU A 407 -8.37 -26.94 22.31
C GLU A 407 -8.18 -26.26 20.94
N GLN A 408 -7.01 -25.64 20.73
CA GLN A 408 -6.60 -25.02 19.46
C GLN A 408 -5.85 -25.99 18.53
N GLY A 409 -5.83 -27.29 18.84
CA GLY A 409 -5.28 -28.33 17.98
C GLY A 409 -3.76 -28.51 18.02
N VAL A 410 -3.08 -28.02 19.07
CA VAL A 410 -1.67 -28.38 19.30
C VAL A 410 -1.61 -29.81 19.79
N ASP A 411 -0.78 -30.63 19.13
CA ASP A 411 -0.40 -31.94 19.62
C ASP A 411 0.51 -31.78 20.84
N ILE A 412 -0.02 -32.12 22.03
CA ILE A 412 0.67 -31.97 23.29
C ILE A 412 1.50 -33.22 23.55
N ASP A 413 2.78 -33.07 23.91
CA ASP A 413 3.59 -34.20 24.35
C ASP A 413 2.91 -34.87 25.58
N PRO A 414 2.43 -36.13 25.46
CA PRO A 414 1.75 -36.81 26.55
C PRO A 414 2.62 -36.95 27.80
N ARG A 415 3.95 -36.94 27.66
CA ARG A 415 4.88 -36.99 28.79
C ARG A 415 4.85 -35.69 29.59
N PHE A 416 4.79 -34.56 28.90
CA PHE A 416 4.69 -33.25 29.56
C PHE A 416 3.35 -33.11 30.26
N GLU A 417 2.26 -33.48 29.59
CA GLU A 417 0.91 -33.46 30.17
C GLU A 417 0.84 -34.33 31.45
N GLN A 418 1.32 -35.57 31.40
CA GLN A 418 1.37 -36.44 32.59
C GLN A 418 2.26 -35.88 33.70
N ALA A 419 3.39 -35.26 33.36
CA ALA A 419 4.28 -34.65 34.34
C ALA A 419 3.65 -33.43 35.02
N LEU A 420 2.79 -32.69 34.30
CA LEU A 420 2.04 -31.56 34.82
C LEU A 420 0.88 -32.02 35.70
N ILE A 421 0.11 -33.02 35.28
CA ILE A 421 -1.01 -33.58 36.07
C ILE A 421 -0.52 -34.06 37.44
N LYS A 422 0.62 -34.78 37.49
CA LYS A 422 1.24 -35.24 38.76
C LYS A 422 1.64 -34.11 39.72
N LYS A 423 1.73 -32.87 39.24
CA LYS A 423 2.09 -31.69 40.02
C LYS A 423 0.87 -30.87 40.44
N LEU A 424 -0.31 -31.16 39.89
CA LEU A 424 -1.56 -30.54 40.29
C LEU A 424 -2.03 -31.14 41.63
N PRO A 425 -2.75 -30.36 42.45
CA PRO A 425 -3.39 -30.90 43.64
C PRO A 425 -4.50 -31.90 43.24
N SER A 426 -4.69 -32.91 44.09
CA SER A 426 -5.52 -34.11 43.85
C SER A 426 -7.03 -33.84 43.64
N ASP A 427 -7.47 -32.60 43.81
CA ASP A 427 -8.83 -32.12 43.51
C ASP A 427 -9.02 -31.66 42.05
N LYS A 428 -7.95 -31.70 41.24
CA LYS A 428 -7.95 -31.36 39.80
C LYS A 428 -7.46 -32.48 38.88
N GLU A 429 -7.10 -33.65 39.42
CA GLU A 429 -6.94 -34.90 38.66
C GLU A 429 -8.31 -35.41 38.19
#